data_AF-A0A7X5U1J4-F1
#
_entry.id   AF-A0A7X5U1J4-F1
#
_cell.length_a   1.000
_cell.length_b   1.000
_cell.length_c   1.000
_cell.angle_alpha   90.00
_cell.angle_beta   90.00
_cell.angle_gamma   90.00
#
_symmetry.space_group_name_H-M   'P 1'
#
loop_
_entity.id
_entity.type
_entity.pdbx_description
1 polymer ?
#
loop_
_entity_poly.entity_id
_entity_poly.type
_entity_poly.pdbx_seq_one_letter_code
_entity_poly.pdbx_strand_id
1 'polypeptide(L)' 'MSTDPEQIRTDIAALLAGLPDPAVVGVESVDIDAVAVRLEQAHDLLVRALESVEGRGEAIREH' A
#
# COMPACT_ATOMS: atom_id res chain seq x y z
N MET A 1 -4.82 13.64 -7.89
CA MET A 1 -4.14 12.71 -6.96
C MET A 1 -2.76 12.41 -7.52
N SER A 2 -1.73 12.47 -6.69
CA SER A 2 -0.35 12.26 -7.12
C SER A 2 -0.10 10.78 -7.34
N THR A 3 0.48 10.43 -8.49
CA THR A 3 0.99 9.09 -8.79
C THR A 3 2.50 9.01 -8.55
N ASP A 4 3.03 9.91 -7.73
CA ASP A 4 4.46 9.97 -7.44
C ASP A 4 4.86 8.70 -6.66
N PRO A 5 5.78 7.89 -7.20
CA PRO A 5 6.25 6.68 -6.55
C PRO A 5 6.81 6.90 -5.14
N GLU A 6 7.37 8.08 -4.83
CA GLU A 6 7.83 8.37 -3.47
C GLU A 6 6.70 8.74 -2.52
N GLN A 7 5.66 9.42 -3.01
CA GLN A 7 4.48 9.70 -2.20
C GLN A 7 3.78 8.40 -1.82
N ILE A 8 3.59 7.50 -2.79
CA ILE A 8 2.97 6.18 -2.56
C ILE A 8 3.80 5.35 -1.57
N ARG A 9 5.14 5.34 -1.71
CA ARG A 9 6.02 4.66 -0.75
C ARG A 9 5.93 5.25 0.66
N THR A 10 5.82 6.57 0.77
CA THR A 10 5.65 7.25 2.06
C THR A 10 4.32 6.89 2.72
N ASP A 11 3.22 6.90 1.95
CA ASP A 11 1.88 6.58 2.45
C ASP A 11 1.80 5.12 2.92
N ILE A 12 2.40 4.19 2.17
CA ILE A 12 2.51 2.78 2.56
C ILE A 12 3.35 2.62 3.83
N ALA A 13 4.50 3.28 3.92
CA ALA A 13 5.35 3.23 5.11
C ALA A 13 4.61 3.72 6.36
N ALA A 14 3.80 4.78 6.23
CA ALA A 14 2.97 5.29 7.32
C ALA A 14 1.89 4.28 7.76
N LEU A 15 1.23 3.60 6.81
CA LEU A 15 0.25 2.55 7.12
C LEU A 15 0.89 1.35 7.82
N LEU A 16 2.07 0.92 7.36
CA LEU A 16 2.78 -0.23 7.91
C LEU A 16 3.43 0.07 9.27
N ALA A 17 3.84 1.31 9.55
CA ALA A 17 4.40 1.70 10.84
C ALA A 17 3.39 1.56 12.01
N GLY A 18 2.10 1.51 11.72
CA GLY A 18 1.04 1.26 12.71
C GLY A 18 0.81 -0.22 13.01
N LEU A 19 1.53 -1.14 12.36
CA LEU A 19 1.42 -2.56 12.62
C LEU A 19 2.24 -2.96 13.86
N PRO A 20 1.68 -3.80 14.74
CA PRO A 20 2.44 -4.35 15.85
C PRO A 20 3.58 -5.24 15.33
N ASP A 21 4.79 -5.06 15.86
CA ASP A 21 5.92 -5.93 15.52
C ASP A 21 5.76 -7.29 16.23
N PRO A 22 5.55 -8.40 15.49
CA PRO A 22 5.36 -9.72 16.08
C PRO A 22 6.57 -10.19 16.90
N ALA A 23 7.77 -9.67 16.64
CA ALA A 23 8.96 -9.96 17.43
C ALA A 23 8.97 -9.25 18.79
N VAL A 24 8.22 -8.15 18.93
CA VAL A 24 8.14 -7.34 20.16
C VAL A 24 6.96 -7.75 21.03
N VAL A 25 5.77 -7.95 20.45
CA VAL A 25 4.56 -8.31 21.21
C VAL A 25 4.31 -9.82 21.28
N GLY A 26 5.00 -10.62 20.46
CA GLY A 26 4.77 -12.05 20.34
C GLY A 26 3.58 -12.36 19.43
N VAL A 27 3.77 -13.32 18.51
CA VAL A 27 2.78 -13.70 17.48
C VAL A 27 1.38 -14.04 18.01
N GLU A 28 1.27 -14.46 19.27
CA GLU A 28 0.02 -14.88 19.90
C GLU A 28 -0.85 -13.69 20.36
N SER A 29 -0.25 -12.50 20.50
CA SER A 29 -0.92 -11.26 20.87
C SER A 29 -1.15 -10.33 19.68
N VAL A 30 -0.68 -10.72 18.49
CA VAL A 30 -0.91 -9.98 17.25
C VAL A 30 -2.33 -10.24 16.77
N ASP A 31 -3.09 -9.16 16.61
CA ASP A 31 -4.38 -9.19 15.93
C ASP A 31 -4.17 -9.35 14.42
N ILE A 32 -4.18 -10.61 13.97
CA ILE A 32 -3.94 -10.98 12.57
C ILE A 32 -4.97 -10.37 11.63
N ASP A 33 -6.22 -10.20 12.07
CA ASP A 33 -7.27 -9.60 11.26
C ASP A 33 -6.99 -8.10 11.05
N ALA A 34 -6.56 -7.40 12.11
CA ALA A 34 -6.15 -6.00 12.01
C ALA A 34 -4.89 -5.79 11.15
N VAL A 35 -3.97 -6.77 11.13
CA VAL A 35 -2.80 -6.78 10.23
C VAL A 35 -3.23 -7.00 8.79
N ALA A 36 -4.11 -7.98 8.53
CA ALA A 36 -4.60 -8.30 7.21
C ALA A 36 -5.29 -7.11 6.54
N VAL A 37 -6.18 -6.41 7.26
CA VAL A 37 -6.87 -5.21 6.75
C VAL A 37 -5.89 -4.11 6.34
N ARG A 38 -4.83 -3.88 7.13
CA ARG A 38 -3.82 -2.85 6.82
C ARG A 38 -2.95 -3.23 5.62
N LEU A 39 -2.61 -4.51 5.47
CA LEU A 39 -1.89 -5.00 4.30
C LEU A 39 -2.75 -4.89 3.03
N GLU A 40 -4.04 -5.18 3.11
CA GLU A 40 -4.98 -5.01 2.00
C GLU A 40 -5.09 -3.53 1.60
N GLN A 41 -5.19 -2.60 2.56
CA GLN A 41 -5.19 -1.17 2.28
C GLN A 41 -3.90 -0.69 1.59
N ALA A 42 -2.74 -1.19 2.03
CA ALA A 42 -1.47 -0.90 1.38
C ALA A 42 -1.43 -1.48 -0.05
N HIS A 43 -1.99 -2.67 -0.25
CA HIS A 43 -2.09 -3.30 -1.57
C HIS A 43 -3.01 -2.52 -2.52
N ASP A 44 -4.17 -2.08 -2.06
CA ASP A 44 -5.10 -1.26 -2.85
C ASP A 44 -4.46 0.05 -3.34
N LEU A 45 -3.63 0.68 -2.50
CA LEU A 45 -2.87 1.87 -2.90
C LEU A 45 -1.84 1.56 -4.00
N LEU A 46 -1.16 0.42 -3.90
CA LEU A 46 -0.21 -0.04 -4.93
C LEU A 46 -0.93 -0.36 -6.26
N VAL A 47 -2.09 -1.02 -6.19
CA VAL A 47 -2.89 -1.35 -7.38
C VAL A 47 -3.38 -0.08 -8.05
N ARG A 48 -3.95 0.86 -7.29
CA ARG A 48 -4.40 2.16 -7.84
C ARG A 48 -3.26 2.96 -8.46
N ALA A 49 -2.07 2.91 -7.86
CA ALA A 49 -0.89 3.54 -8.42
C ALA A 49 -0.48 2.91 -9.76
N LEU A 50 -0.52 1.58 -9.85
CA LEU A 50 -0.22 0.83 -11.07
C LEU A 50 -1.23 1.14 -12.18
N GLU A 51 -2.52 1.06 -11.88
CA GLU A 51 -3.60 1.37 -12.81
C GLU A 51 -3.51 2.82 -13.34
N SER A 52 -3.08 3.77 -12.50
CA SER A 52 -2.90 5.16 -12.91
C SER A 52 -1.69 5.39 -13.82
N VAL A 53 -0.69 4.52 -13.77
CA VAL A 53 0.44 4.49 -14.72
C VAL A 53 0.01 3.81 -16.03
N GLU A 54 -0.71 2.70 -15.94
CA GLU A 54 -1.24 1.98 -17.11
C GLU A 54 -2.24 2.82 -17.90
N GLY A 55 -3.21 3.46 -17.24
CA GLY A 55 -4.17 4.36 -17.89
C GLY A 55 -3.51 5.56 -18.59
N ARG A 56 -2.34 6.00 -18.11
CA ARG A 56 -1.52 7.03 -18.78
C ARG A 56 -0.75 6.48 -19.96
N GLY A 57 -0.29 5.23 -19.87
CA GLY A 57 0.37 4.50 -20.96
C GLY A 57 -0.57 4.13 -22.10
N GLU A 58 -1.86 3.92 -21.81
CA GLU A 58 -2.91 3.74 -22.81
C GLU A 58 -3.24 5.06 -23.52
N ALA A 59 -3.40 6.15 -22.77
CA ALA A 59 -3.66 7.48 -23.34
C ALA A 59 -2.54 8.02 -24.25
N ILE A 60 -1.29 7.55 -24.07
CA ILE A 60 -0.16 7.90 -24.95
C ILE A 60 -0.09 7.00 -26.20
N ARG A 61 -0.69 5.79 -26.18
CA ARG A 61 -0.70 4.86 -27.32
C ARG A 61 -1.78 5.18 -28.36
N GLU A 62 -2.84 5.88 -27.98
CA GLU A 62 -3.91 6.33 -28.90
C GLU A 62 -3.64 7.70 -29.55
N HIS A 63 -2.38 8.18 -29.54
CA HIS A 63 -1.89 9.35 -30.27
C HIS A 63 -0.69 8.98 -31.15
#